data_AF-A0A505IZ44-F1
#
_entry.id   AF-A0A505IZ44-F1
#
_cell.length_a   1.000
_cell.length_b   1.000
_cell.length_c   1.000
_cell.angle_alpha   90.00
_cell.angle_beta   90.00
_cell.angle_gamma   90.00
#
_symmetry.space_group_name_H-M   'P 1'
#
loop_
_entity.id
_entity.type
_entity.pdbx_description
1 polymer ?
#
loop_
_entity_poly.entity_id
_entity_poly.type
_entity_poly.pdbx_seq_one_letter_code
_entity_poly.pdbx_strand_id
1 'polypeptide(L)'
;MTNLVIMKDQQAVTSSLQVAEVFGKKHQHVLRDLLNLKEGVQNWTDLFFEDNYVHPQNKQTYPQIIMNRDGFTLLAMGFTGKSALQFKLKYIEAFNQMEKILKAPIDNTELLLETALKHQRSLVVVNERLDQLETETTINSSQRRKISGAVTATVVKVLGGKKSNAYHDSSIRPTAFSQCYREVRELYDVASYMDIPKIKYEEALSIIPKWKPRFELRARIDHANGLGSIWEES
;
A
#
# COMPACT_ATOMS: atom_id res chain seq x y z
N MET A 1 -17.92 -35.44 -0.49
CA MET A 1 -18.97 -34.75 -1.28
C MET A 1 -18.38 -34.43 -2.63
N THR A 2 -18.95 -34.94 -3.71
CA THR A 2 -18.45 -34.67 -5.06
C THR A 2 -18.93 -33.27 -5.46
N ASN A 3 -18.01 -32.32 -5.63
CA ASN A 3 -18.36 -30.98 -6.13
C ASN A 3 -18.76 -31.10 -7.60
N LEU A 4 -20.06 -30.97 -7.87
CA LEU A 4 -20.66 -31.11 -9.20
C LEU A 4 -20.42 -29.89 -10.11
N VAL A 5 -19.99 -28.78 -9.52
CA VAL A 5 -19.76 -27.50 -10.19
C VAL A 5 -18.48 -26.90 -9.63
N ILE A 6 -17.68 -26.31 -10.51
CA ILE A 6 -16.45 -25.58 -10.21
C ILE A 6 -16.58 -24.14 -10.70
N MET A 7 -15.86 -23.23 -10.07
CA MET A 7 -15.75 -21.85 -10.53
C MET A 7 -14.55 -21.73 -11.48
N LYS A 8 -14.80 -21.29 -12.71
CA LYS A 8 -13.76 -20.97 -13.69
C LYS A 8 -14.14 -19.67 -14.38
N ASP A 9 -13.24 -18.70 -14.42
CA ASP A 9 -13.46 -17.38 -15.06
C ASP A 9 -14.75 -16.68 -14.62
N GLN A 10 -15.03 -16.71 -13.30
CA GLN A 10 -16.26 -16.17 -12.68
C GLN A 10 -17.57 -16.83 -13.14
N GLN A 11 -17.50 -17.95 -13.87
CA GLN A 11 -18.64 -18.74 -14.29
C GLN A 11 -18.69 -20.08 -13.55
N ALA A 12 -19.91 -20.49 -13.21
CA ALA A 12 -20.23 -21.82 -12.72
C ALA A 12 -20.16 -22.84 -13.87
N VAL A 13 -19.25 -23.80 -13.81
CA VAL A 13 -19.02 -24.80 -14.87
C VAL A 13 -18.85 -26.21 -14.29
N THR A 14 -19.01 -27.25 -15.11
CA THR A 14 -18.71 -28.65 -14.76
C THR A 14 -17.71 -29.23 -15.76
N SER A 15 -16.96 -30.26 -15.36
CA SER A 15 -16.09 -31.00 -16.28
C SER A 15 -16.70 -32.31 -16.76
N SER A 16 -16.31 -32.74 -17.96
CA SER A 16 -16.63 -34.07 -18.51
C SER A 16 -16.21 -35.23 -17.59
N LEU A 17 -15.18 -35.03 -16.75
CA LEU A 17 -14.76 -36.00 -15.73
C LEU A 17 -15.78 -36.14 -14.60
N GLN A 18 -16.25 -35.01 -14.07
CA GLN A 18 -17.29 -34.99 -13.04
C GLN A 18 -18.58 -35.64 -13.57
N VAL A 19 -18.93 -35.35 -14.83
CA VAL A 19 -20.06 -36.02 -15.50
C VAL A 19 -19.83 -37.53 -15.57
N ALA A 20 -18.66 -37.99 -16.00
CA ALA A 20 -18.34 -39.41 -16.09
C ALA A 20 -18.45 -40.13 -14.73
N GLU A 21 -17.85 -39.54 -13.70
CA GLU A 21 -17.87 -40.07 -12.33
C GLU A 21 -19.30 -40.20 -11.80
N VAL A 22 -20.09 -39.14 -11.95
CA VAL A 22 -21.44 -39.09 -11.37
C VAL A 22 -22.41 -40.02 -12.11
N PHE A 23 -22.35 -40.07 -13.44
CA PHE A 23 -23.22 -40.95 -14.21
C PHE A 23 -22.72 -42.41 -14.27
N GLY A 24 -21.61 -42.73 -13.59
CA GLY A 24 -21.00 -44.05 -13.63
C GLY A 24 -20.59 -44.48 -15.04
N LYS A 25 -20.25 -43.51 -15.90
CA LYS A 25 -19.85 -43.72 -17.29
C LYS A 25 -18.34 -43.66 -17.41
N LYS A 26 -17.78 -44.38 -18.39
CA LYS A 26 -16.39 -44.17 -18.78
C LYS A 26 -16.24 -42.77 -19.37
N HIS A 27 -15.21 -42.03 -18.96
CA HIS A 27 -14.93 -40.68 -19.46
C HIS A 27 -14.83 -40.63 -20.99
N GLN A 28 -14.23 -41.65 -21.61
CA GLN A 28 -14.19 -41.82 -23.06
C GLN A 28 -15.57 -41.81 -23.72
N HIS A 29 -16.59 -42.40 -23.08
CA HIS A 29 -17.96 -42.40 -23.62
C HIS A 29 -18.58 -41.00 -23.53
N VAL A 30 -18.32 -40.28 -22.44
CA VAL A 30 -18.79 -38.90 -22.29
C VAL A 30 -18.15 -37.98 -23.33
N LEU A 31 -16.84 -38.11 -23.59
CA LEU A 31 -16.16 -37.36 -24.65
C LEU A 31 -16.72 -37.69 -26.04
N ARG A 32 -17.00 -38.97 -26.32
CA ARG A 32 -17.62 -39.38 -27.59
C ARG A 32 -19.02 -38.77 -27.74
N ASP A 33 -19.84 -38.82 -26.69
CA ASP A 33 -21.21 -38.27 -26.73
C ASP A 33 -21.17 -36.74 -26.92
N LEU A 34 -20.17 -36.05 -26.34
CA LEU A 34 -19.89 -34.64 -26.58
C LEU A 34 -19.45 -34.34 -28.03
N LEU A 35 -18.57 -35.16 -28.61
CA LEU A 35 -18.15 -35.00 -30.00
C LEU A 35 -19.32 -35.18 -30.99
N ASN A 36 -20.20 -36.14 -30.74
CA ASN A 36 -21.42 -36.32 -31.53
C ASN A 36 -22.36 -35.11 -31.41
N LEU A 37 -22.43 -34.50 -30.22
CA LEU A 37 -23.23 -33.30 -29.99
C LEU A 37 -22.66 -32.08 -30.75
N LYS A 38 -21.33 -32.02 -30.93
CA LYS A 38 -20.63 -30.94 -31.65
C LYS A 38 -21.12 -30.77 -33.10
N GLU A 39 -21.54 -31.86 -33.74
CA GLU A 39 -22.06 -31.82 -35.11
C GLU A 39 -23.43 -31.14 -35.22
N GLY A 40 -24.21 -31.08 -34.13
CA GLY A 40 -25.57 -30.55 -34.10
C GLY A 40 -25.73 -29.19 -33.41
N VAL A 41 -24.69 -28.67 -32.76
CA VAL A 41 -24.77 -27.44 -31.95
C VAL A 41 -24.03 -26.29 -32.62
N GLN A 42 -24.77 -25.29 -33.11
CA GLN A 42 -24.20 -24.12 -33.81
C GLN A 42 -23.35 -23.22 -32.89
N ASN A 43 -23.70 -23.12 -31.60
CA ASN A 43 -23.03 -22.27 -30.60
C ASN A 43 -22.12 -23.06 -29.66
N TRP A 44 -21.42 -24.08 -30.19
CA TRP A 44 -20.59 -25.00 -29.39
C TRP A 44 -19.61 -24.28 -28.45
N THR A 45 -18.91 -23.28 -28.96
CA THR A 45 -17.87 -22.53 -28.23
C THR A 45 -18.39 -21.72 -27.05
N ASP A 46 -19.69 -21.39 -27.04
CA ASP A 46 -20.32 -20.65 -25.94
C ASP A 46 -20.69 -21.58 -24.77
N LEU A 47 -20.78 -22.88 -25.05
CA LEU A 47 -21.31 -23.90 -24.15
C LEU A 47 -20.22 -24.85 -23.62
N PHE A 48 -19.22 -25.12 -24.45
CA PHE A 48 -18.18 -26.11 -24.22
C PHE A 48 -16.79 -25.52 -24.47
N PHE A 49 -15.90 -25.68 -23.49
CA PHE A 49 -14.52 -25.20 -23.50
C PHE A 49 -13.57 -26.39 -23.42
N GLU A 50 -12.65 -26.49 -24.37
CA GLU A 50 -11.61 -27.52 -24.37
C GLU A 50 -10.58 -27.22 -23.28
N ASP A 51 -10.22 -28.24 -22.51
CA ASP A 51 -9.27 -28.13 -21.40
C ASP A 51 -8.52 -29.47 -21.24
N ASN A 52 -7.54 -29.53 -20.35
CA ASN A 52 -6.78 -30.75 -20.07
C ASN A 52 -6.73 -31.03 -18.58
N TYR A 53 -6.50 -32.29 -18.20
CA TYR A 53 -6.25 -32.69 -16.82
C TYR A 53 -5.07 -33.65 -16.74
N VAL A 54 -4.39 -33.66 -15.59
CA VAL A 54 -3.31 -34.60 -15.31
C VAL A 54 -3.89 -35.80 -14.56
N HIS A 55 -3.77 -36.99 -15.14
CA HIS A 55 -4.31 -38.20 -14.52
C HIS A 55 -3.46 -38.61 -13.30
N PRO A 56 -4.09 -38.87 -12.13
CA PRO A 56 -3.37 -39.02 -10.88
C PRO A 56 -2.43 -40.23 -10.85
N GLN A 57 -2.76 -41.30 -11.57
CA GLN A 57 -2.04 -42.58 -11.56
C GLN A 57 -0.77 -42.60 -12.40
N ASN A 58 -0.80 -42.04 -13.62
CA ASN A 58 0.32 -42.11 -14.57
C ASN A 58 0.95 -40.75 -14.88
N LYS A 59 0.43 -39.67 -14.27
CA LYS A 59 0.88 -38.28 -14.43
C LYS A 59 0.88 -37.79 -15.88
N GLN A 60 0.13 -38.44 -16.77
CA GLN A 60 -0.04 -38.02 -18.15
C GLN A 60 -1.21 -37.04 -18.28
N THR A 61 -1.12 -36.19 -19.29
CA THR A 61 -2.15 -35.19 -19.61
C THR A 61 -3.19 -35.78 -20.56
N TYR A 62 -4.47 -35.59 -20.24
CA TYR A 62 -5.60 -36.06 -21.04
C TYR A 62 -6.59 -34.91 -21.29
N PRO A 63 -7.29 -34.92 -22.44
CA PRO A 63 -8.28 -33.92 -22.77
C PRO A 63 -9.50 -34.05 -21.86
N GLN A 64 -10.10 -32.91 -21.51
CA GLN A 64 -11.41 -32.82 -20.88
C GLN A 64 -12.18 -31.65 -21.50
N ILE A 65 -13.50 -31.71 -21.43
CA ILE A 65 -14.35 -30.59 -21.82
C ILE A 65 -14.95 -29.99 -20.56
N ILE A 66 -14.81 -28.68 -20.39
CA ILE A 66 -15.52 -27.87 -19.41
C ILE A 66 -16.79 -27.36 -20.05
N MET A 67 -17.90 -27.36 -19.33
CA MET A 67 -19.19 -26.91 -19.87
C MET A 67 -19.95 -26.07 -18.85
N ASN A 68 -20.62 -25.04 -19.34
CA ASN A 68 -21.51 -24.23 -18.51
C ASN A 68 -22.85 -24.95 -18.27
N ARG A 69 -23.77 -24.27 -17.60
CA ARG A 69 -25.12 -24.77 -17.29
C ARG A 69 -25.82 -25.39 -18.51
N ASP A 70 -25.81 -24.66 -19.63
CA ASP A 70 -26.58 -24.98 -20.81
C ASP A 70 -25.91 -26.10 -21.60
N GLY A 71 -24.59 -26.09 -21.71
CA GLY A 71 -23.80 -27.18 -22.29
C GLY A 71 -23.98 -28.50 -21.55
N PHE A 72 -23.95 -28.48 -20.22
CA PHE A 72 -24.28 -29.66 -19.43
C PHE A 72 -25.73 -30.11 -19.66
N THR A 73 -26.68 -29.18 -19.67
CA THR A 73 -28.10 -29.51 -19.82
C THR A 73 -28.35 -30.24 -21.14
N LEU A 74 -27.73 -29.77 -22.23
CA LEU A 74 -27.77 -30.44 -23.54
C LEU A 74 -27.19 -31.85 -23.48
N LEU A 75 -26.02 -32.03 -22.87
CA LEU A 75 -25.41 -33.36 -22.71
C LEU A 75 -26.31 -34.30 -21.88
N ALA A 76 -26.84 -33.80 -20.76
CA ALA A 76 -27.66 -34.59 -19.84
C ALA A 76 -29.01 -34.99 -20.46
N MET A 77 -29.55 -34.22 -21.40
CA MET A 77 -30.78 -34.60 -22.12
C MET A 77 -30.64 -35.94 -22.85
N GLY A 78 -29.44 -36.27 -23.37
CA GLY A 78 -29.14 -37.57 -23.97
C GLY A 78 -29.06 -38.73 -22.97
N PHE A 79 -29.00 -38.47 -21.66
CA PHE A 79 -28.97 -39.51 -20.63
C PHE A 79 -30.38 -39.91 -20.20
N THR A 80 -30.64 -41.22 -20.27
CA THR A 80 -31.92 -41.85 -19.92
C THR A 80 -31.80 -42.69 -18.64
N GLY A 81 -32.89 -42.79 -17.86
CA GLY A 81 -32.99 -43.64 -16.67
C GLY A 81 -33.32 -42.87 -15.36
N LYS A 82 -33.74 -43.60 -14.33
CA LYS A 82 -34.18 -43.01 -13.03
C LYS A 82 -33.07 -42.21 -12.34
N SER A 83 -31.83 -42.70 -12.35
CA SER A 83 -30.67 -42.01 -11.79
C SER A 83 -30.33 -40.72 -12.56
N ALA A 84 -30.49 -40.75 -13.90
CA ALA A 84 -30.25 -39.57 -14.73
C ALA A 84 -31.28 -38.47 -14.44
N LEU A 85 -32.55 -38.80 -14.17
CA LEU A 85 -33.57 -37.83 -13.79
C LEU A 85 -33.28 -37.17 -12.44
N GLN A 86 -32.95 -37.95 -11.41
CA GLN A 86 -32.60 -37.40 -10.10
C GLN A 86 -31.38 -36.48 -10.19
N PHE A 87 -30.42 -36.82 -11.05
CA PHE A 87 -29.25 -35.98 -11.25
C PHE A 87 -29.58 -34.68 -11.99
N LYS A 88 -30.41 -34.72 -13.04
CA LYS A 88 -30.92 -33.50 -13.72
C LYS A 88 -31.52 -32.52 -12.70
N LEU A 89 -32.33 -33.01 -11.76
CA LEU A 89 -32.93 -32.19 -10.70
C LEU A 89 -31.88 -31.58 -9.76
N LYS A 90 -30.94 -32.39 -9.24
CA LYS A 90 -29.85 -31.89 -8.37
C LYS A 90 -28.97 -30.86 -9.07
N TYR A 91 -28.73 -31.04 -10.36
CA TYR A 91 -27.90 -30.14 -11.15
C TYR A 91 -28.60 -28.80 -11.39
N ILE A 92 -29.89 -28.81 -11.75
CA ILE A 92 -30.70 -27.59 -11.85
C ILE A 92 -30.69 -26.83 -10.52
N GLU A 93 -30.83 -27.54 -9.40
CA GLU A 93 -30.80 -26.93 -8.07
C GLU A 93 -29.44 -26.28 -7.76
N ALA A 94 -28.33 -26.99 -7.99
CA ALA A 94 -26.99 -26.47 -7.77
C ALA A 94 -26.72 -25.20 -8.60
N PHE A 95 -27.16 -25.19 -9.87
CA PHE A 95 -27.03 -24.01 -10.72
C PHE A 95 -27.90 -22.85 -10.27
N ASN A 96 -29.15 -23.10 -9.89
CA ASN A 96 -30.04 -22.05 -9.39
C ASN A 96 -29.50 -21.44 -8.08
N GLN A 97 -28.90 -22.25 -7.20
CA GLN A 97 -28.25 -21.76 -5.98
C GLN A 97 -27.05 -20.87 -6.32
N MET A 98 -26.20 -21.30 -7.26
CA MET A 98 -25.02 -20.53 -7.66
C MET A 98 -25.38 -19.25 -8.43
N GLU A 99 -26.37 -19.29 -9.31
CA GLU A 99 -26.94 -18.09 -9.94
C GLU A 99 -27.54 -17.14 -8.92
N LYS A 100 -28.22 -17.63 -7.88
CA LYS A 100 -28.78 -16.78 -6.82
C LYS A 100 -27.68 -16.05 -6.04
N ILE A 101 -26.54 -16.70 -5.81
CA ILE A 101 -25.37 -16.07 -5.18
C ILE A 101 -24.77 -14.99 -6.10
N LEU A 102 -24.72 -15.24 -7.41
CA LEU A 102 -24.15 -14.31 -8.40
C LEU A 102 -25.09 -13.15 -8.79
N LYS A 103 -26.41 -13.37 -8.76
CA LYS A 103 -27.47 -12.40 -9.11
C LYS A 103 -28.05 -11.68 -7.90
N ALA A 104 -27.72 -12.09 -6.67
CA ALA A 104 -28.06 -11.30 -5.50
C ALA A 104 -27.47 -9.89 -5.70
N PRO A 105 -28.30 -8.83 -5.64
CA PRO A 105 -27.75 -7.49 -5.58
C PRO A 105 -26.82 -7.44 -4.39
N ILE A 106 -25.71 -6.72 -4.55
CA ILE A 106 -24.72 -6.54 -3.50
C ILE A 106 -25.41 -5.79 -2.33
N ASP A 107 -26.02 -6.56 -1.43
CA ASP A 107 -26.56 -6.12 -0.12
C ASP A 107 -25.45 -5.50 0.76
N ASN A 108 -24.21 -5.57 0.31
CA ASN A 108 -23.06 -5.00 0.99
C ASN A 108 -22.84 -3.52 0.68
N THR A 109 -23.67 -2.82 -0.10
CA THR A 109 -23.43 -1.37 -0.33
C THR A 109 -23.55 -0.56 0.97
N GLU A 110 -24.54 -0.87 1.81
CA GLU A 110 -24.70 -0.23 3.12
C GLU A 110 -23.59 -0.65 4.09
N LEU A 111 -23.21 -1.93 4.09
CA LEU A 111 -22.10 -2.44 4.91
C LEU A 111 -20.72 -1.89 4.45
N LEU A 112 -20.49 -1.77 3.15
CA LEU A 112 -19.31 -1.16 2.55
C LEU A 112 -19.25 0.33 2.86
N LEU A 113 -20.40 1.02 2.83
CA LEU A 113 -20.48 2.44 3.21
C LEU A 113 -20.23 2.62 4.71
N GLU A 114 -20.84 1.80 5.57
CA GLU A 114 -20.64 1.86 7.02
C GLU A 114 -19.19 1.54 7.40
N THR A 115 -18.59 0.53 6.78
CA THR A 115 -17.17 0.20 6.99
C THR A 115 -16.25 1.31 6.47
N ALA A 116 -16.54 1.89 5.32
CA ALA A 116 -15.79 3.03 4.79
C ALA A 116 -15.87 4.26 5.72
N LEU A 117 -17.06 4.57 6.25
CA LEU A 117 -17.27 5.67 7.19
C LEU A 117 -16.58 5.43 8.53
N LYS A 118 -16.65 4.20 9.08
CA LYS A 118 -15.89 3.81 10.29
C LYS A 118 -14.38 3.93 10.06
N HIS A 119 -13.89 3.49 8.90
CA HIS A 119 -12.49 3.60 8.55
C HIS A 119 -12.06 5.08 8.46
N GLN A 120 -12.84 5.92 7.79
CA GLN A 120 -12.56 7.35 7.67
C GLN A 120 -12.51 8.04 9.05
N ARG A 121 -13.46 7.75 9.94
CA ARG A 121 -13.42 8.27 11.33
C ARG A 121 -12.19 7.80 12.07
N SER A 122 -11.80 6.52 11.93
CA SER A 122 -10.60 6.00 12.58
C SER A 122 -9.32 6.65 12.04
N LEU A 123 -9.24 6.97 10.75
CA LEU A 123 -8.12 7.70 10.16
C LEU A 123 -7.99 9.12 10.72
N VAL A 124 -9.11 9.83 10.92
CA VAL A 124 -9.09 11.16 11.55
C VAL A 124 -8.51 11.09 12.96
N VAL A 125 -8.98 10.14 13.78
CA VAL A 125 -8.48 9.95 15.15
C VAL A 125 -7.00 9.54 15.16
N VAL A 126 -6.57 8.69 14.22
CA VAL A 126 -5.15 8.30 14.10
C VAL A 126 -4.30 9.50 13.68
N ASN A 127 -4.76 10.34 12.76
CA ASN A 127 -4.04 11.54 12.33
C ASN A 127 -3.93 12.55 13.48
N GLU A 128 -5.00 12.81 14.23
CA GLU A 128 -4.94 13.70 15.41
C GLU A 128 -3.93 13.19 16.44
N ARG A 129 -3.88 11.88 16.68
CA ARG A 129 -2.88 11.27 17.56
C ARG A 129 -1.46 11.35 16.99
N LEU A 130 -1.31 11.21 15.68
CA LEU A 130 -0.02 11.35 15.01
C LEU A 130 0.50 12.78 15.14
N ASP A 131 -0.35 13.77 14.90
CA ASP A 131 -0.01 15.19 15.06
C ASP A 131 0.39 15.51 16.51
N GLN A 132 -0.36 15.01 17.50
CA GLN A 132 0.00 15.13 18.91
C GLN A 132 1.35 14.48 19.21
N LEU A 133 1.59 13.25 18.75
CA LEU A 133 2.87 12.56 18.92
C LEU A 133 4.02 13.29 18.22
N GLU A 134 3.80 13.86 17.04
CA GLU A 134 4.83 14.63 16.32
C GLU A 134 5.19 15.94 17.03
N THR A 135 4.23 16.54 17.76
CA THR A 135 4.49 17.71 18.61
C THR A 135 5.17 17.35 19.94
N GLU A 136 4.84 16.21 20.54
CA GLU A 136 5.42 15.77 21.82
C GLU A 136 6.79 15.09 21.66
N THR A 137 7.04 14.47 20.50
CA THR A 137 8.31 13.77 20.26
C THR A 137 9.43 14.75 19.95
N THR A 138 10.45 14.74 20.81
CA THR A 138 11.68 15.51 20.60
C THR A 138 12.56 14.89 19.51
N ILE A 139 13.41 15.70 18.90
CA ILE A 139 14.41 15.24 17.93
C ILE A 139 15.34 14.16 18.49
N ASN A 140 15.70 13.19 17.64
CA ASN A 140 16.61 12.10 18.01
C ASN A 140 18.10 12.54 18.01
N SER A 141 19.00 11.67 18.49
CA SER A 141 20.45 11.96 18.59
C SER A 141 21.11 12.36 17.26
N SER A 142 20.70 11.77 16.13
CA SER A 142 21.23 12.11 14.81
C SER A 142 20.80 13.52 14.38
N GLN A 143 19.52 13.83 14.57
CA GLN A 143 18.96 15.15 14.29
C GLN A 143 19.57 16.23 15.18
N ARG A 144 19.78 15.95 16.48
CA ARG A 144 20.49 16.86 17.40
C ARG A 144 21.90 17.19 16.91
N ARG A 145 22.65 16.19 16.41
CA ARG A 145 23.97 16.41 15.82
C ARG A 145 23.91 17.29 14.57
N LYS A 146 22.91 17.09 13.71
CA LYS A 146 22.73 17.92 12.50
C LYS A 146 22.42 19.38 12.84
N ILE A 147 21.54 19.63 13.80
CA ILE A 147 21.27 21.00 14.29
C ILE A 147 22.54 21.64 14.87
N SER A 148 23.25 20.92 15.74
CA SER A 148 24.50 21.42 16.31
C SER A 148 25.57 21.71 15.23
N GLY A 149 25.65 20.86 14.20
CA GLY A 149 26.50 21.06 13.04
C GLY A 149 26.11 22.30 12.23
N ALA A 150 24.81 22.51 11.99
CA ALA A 150 24.30 23.68 11.27
C ALA A 150 24.59 24.99 12.03
N VAL A 151 24.38 24.99 13.36
CA VAL A 151 24.75 26.13 14.22
C VAL A 151 26.24 26.40 14.13
N THR A 152 27.07 25.36 14.26
CA THR A 152 28.53 25.49 14.18
C THR A 152 28.99 26.06 12.85
N ALA A 153 28.47 25.54 11.74
CA ALA A 153 28.80 26.04 10.40
C ALA A 153 28.41 27.52 10.24
N THR A 154 27.23 27.90 10.72
CA THR A 154 26.72 29.27 10.61
C THR A 154 27.53 30.24 11.47
N VAL A 155 27.76 29.92 12.74
CA VAL A 155 28.54 30.77 13.65
C VAL A 155 29.98 30.92 13.16
N VAL A 156 30.62 29.84 12.72
CA VAL A 156 31.98 29.92 12.14
C VAL A 156 32.00 30.81 10.89
N LYS A 157 30.99 30.72 10.02
CA LYS A 157 30.87 31.60 8.84
C LYS A 157 30.71 33.06 9.26
N VAL A 158 29.86 33.35 10.23
CA VAL A 158 29.63 34.71 10.77
C VAL A 158 30.90 35.30 11.37
N LEU A 159 31.70 34.48 12.06
CA LEU A 159 32.97 34.90 12.66
C LEU A 159 34.09 35.13 11.62
N GLY A 160 33.89 34.80 10.34
CA GLY A 160 34.92 34.92 9.29
C GLY A 160 35.76 33.67 9.07
N GLY A 161 35.33 32.51 9.59
CA GLY A 161 36.01 31.23 9.44
C GLY A 161 36.90 30.86 10.63
N LYS A 162 37.38 29.60 10.67
CA LYS A 162 38.19 29.08 11.80
C LYS A 162 39.54 29.75 11.98
N LYS A 163 40.03 30.46 10.96
CA LYS A 163 41.32 31.16 10.98
C LYS A 163 41.19 32.64 11.40
N SER A 164 39.97 33.14 11.57
CA SER A 164 39.75 34.56 11.86
C SER A 164 40.16 34.90 13.29
N ASN A 165 40.47 36.17 13.53
CA ASN A 165 40.78 36.69 14.85
C ASN A 165 39.56 36.57 15.79
N ALA A 166 38.36 36.89 15.29
CA ALA A 166 37.11 36.77 16.03
C ALA A 166 36.80 35.32 16.46
N TYR A 167 37.27 34.31 15.72
CA TYR A 167 37.13 32.90 16.11
C TYR A 167 38.08 32.51 17.25
N HIS A 168 39.27 33.11 17.31
CA HIS A 168 40.25 32.83 18.37
C HIS A 168 40.05 33.69 19.62
N ASP A 169 39.26 34.76 19.53
CA ASP A 169 38.90 35.61 20.65
C ASP A 169 38.04 34.86 21.69
N SER A 170 38.54 34.81 22.92
CA SER A 170 37.94 34.08 24.05
C SER A 170 36.64 34.70 24.57
N SER A 171 36.37 35.96 24.23
CA SER A 171 35.14 36.66 24.60
C SER A 171 34.09 36.59 23.48
N ILE A 172 34.49 36.70 22.22
CA ILE A 172 33.58 36.82 21.07
C ILE A 172 33.03 35.46 20.68
N ARG A 173 33.90 34.44 20.52
CA ARG A 173 33.47 33.12 20.05
C ARG A 173 32.42 32.49 20.98
N PRO A 174 32.64 32.37 22.31
CA PRO A 174 31.63 31.78 23.19
C PRO A 174 30.33 32.57 23.21
N THR A 175 30.40 33.91 23.13
CA THR A 175 29.23 34.78 23.06
C THR A 175 28.42 34.52 21.79
N ALA A 176 29.07 34.38 20.63
CA ALA A 176 28.39 34.09 19.37
C ALA A 176 27.67 32.74 19.36
N PHE A 177 28.31 31.69 19.88
CA PHE A 177 27.67 30.39 20.04
C PHE A 177 26.50 30.43 21.02
N SER A 178 26.70 31.02 22.20
CA SER A 178 25.67 31.16 23.22
C SER A 178 24.45 31.91 22.70
N GLN A 179 24.68 33.01 21.98
CA GLN A 179 23.61 33.81 21.38
C GLN A 179 22.82 33.02 20.32
N CYS A 180 23.51 32.34 19.40
CA CYS A 180 22.83 31.55 18.37
C CYS A 180 21.98 30.42 18.99
N TYR A 181 22.54 29.66 19.95
CA TYR A 181 21.78 28.63 20.65
C TYR A 181 20.63 29.18 21.50
N ARG A 182 20.75 30.38 22.05
CA ARG A 182 19.65 31.03 22.78
C ARG A 182 18.52 31.40 21.82
N GLU A 183 18.82 32.08 20.72
CA GLU A 183 17.80 32.51 19.75
C GLU A 183 17.12 31.34 19.05
N VAL A 184 17.83 30.23 18.79
CA VAL A 184 17.22 28.99 18.29
C VAL A 184 16.22 28.41 19.30
N ARG A 185 16.53 28.46 20.59
CA ARG A 185 15.63 27.96 21.65
C ARG A 185 14.42 28.87 21.86
N GLU A 186 14.63 30.19 21.80
CA GLU A 186 13.55 31.19 21.87
C GLU A 186 12.58 31.07 20.69
N LEU A 187 13.07 30.77 19.47
CA LEU A 187 12.22 30.61 18.28
C LEU A 187 11.19 29.49 18.42
N TYR A 188 11.54 28.42 19.13
CA TYR A 188 10.67 27.24 19.30
C TYR A 188 10.05 27.13 20.70
N ASP A 189 10.28 28.12 21.57
CA ASP A 189 9.83 28.11 22.98
C ASP A 189 10.25 26.85 23.75
N VAL A 190 11.52 26.47 23.63
CA VAL A 190 12.08 25.25 24.25
C VAL A 190 13.24 25.54 25.20
N ALA A 191 13.37 24.73 26.26
CA ALA A 191 14.45 24.87 27.23
C ALA A 191 15.85 24.55 26.64
N SER A 192 15.93 23.54 25.77
CA SER A 192 17.12 23.15 25.04
C SER A 192 16.85 23.02 23.54
N TYR A 193 17.86 23.26 22.70
CA TYR A 193 17.74 22.96 21.26
C TYR A 193 17.52 21.45 21.01
N MET A 194 17.84 20.61 22.00
CA MET A 194 17.60 19.17 21.96
C MET A 194 16.12 18.82 22.14
N ASP A 195 15.32 19.75 22.68
CA ASP A 195 13.90 19.57 22.97
C ASP A 195 13.02 20.09 21.82
N ILE A 196 13.62 20.53 20.71
CA ILE A 196 12.88 20.94 19.51
C ILE A 196 11.99 19.77 19.06
N PRO A 197 10.68 19.99 18.85
CA PRO A 197 9.78 18.98 18.32
C PRO A 197 10.25 18.44 16.98
N LYS A 198 10.08 17.14 16.74
CA LYS A 198 10.52 16.49 15.50
C LYS A 198 9.89 17.12 14.27
N ILE A 199 8.63 17.55 14.34
CA ILE A 199 7.92 18.23 13.24
C ILE A 199 8.60 19.56 12.83
N LYS A 200 9.31 20.21 13.76
CA LYS A 200 10.02 21.49 13.54
C LYS A 200 11.46 21.32 13.06
N TYR A 201 11.93 20.09 12.92
CA TYR A 201 13.32 19.80 12.57
C TYR A 201 13.75 20.36 11.21
N GLU A 202 12.95 20.15 10.16
CA GLU A 202 13.26 20.63 8.81
C GLU A 202 13.21 22.16 8.74
N GLU A 203 12.24 22.76 9.43
CA GLU A 203 12.13 24.21 9.58
C GLU A 203 13.39 24.78 10.24
N ALA A 204 13.86 24.19 11.35
CA ALA A 204 15.06 24.60 12.06
C ALA A 204 16.31 24.56 11.18
N LEU A 205 16.49 23.50 10.39
CA LEU A 205 17.62 23.41 9.46
C LEU A 205 17.61 24.47 8.36
N SER A 206 16.43 24.95 7.96
CA SER A 206 16.29 26.01 6.96
C SER A 206 16.57 27.41 7.52
N ILE A 207 16.27 27.64 8.82
CA ILE A 207 16.36 28.96 9.46
C ILE A 207 17.76 29.21 10.03
N ILE A 208 18.38 28.20 10.67
CA ILE A 208 19.69 28.35 11.32
C ILE A 208 20.74 28.99 10.40
N PRO A 209 20.91 28.58 9.12
CA PRO A 209 21.90 29.19 8.22
C PRO A 209 21.67 30.67 7.90
N LYS A 210 20.47 31.20 8.17
CA LYS A 210 20.10 32.61 7.94
C LYS A 210 20.34 33.49 9.16
N TRP A 211 20.75 32.90 10.29
CA TRP A 211 21.00 33.61 11.53
C TRP A 211 22.06 34.70 11.36
N LYS A 212 21.82 35.85 12.00
CA LYS A 212 22.75 36.98 12.08
C LYS A 212 22.88 37.43 13.54
N PRO A 213 24.10 37.77 14.00
CA PRO A 213 24.31 38.25 15.35
C PRO A 213 23.66 39.63 15.54
N ARG A 214 23.33 39.95 16.80
CA ARG A 214 22.87 41.30 17.20
C ARG A 214 23.95 42.34 16.88
N PHE A 215 23.51 43.59 16.72
CA PHE A 215 24.36 44.72 16.34
C PHE A 215 25.65 44.82 17.16
N GLU A 216 25.56 44.73 18.49
CA GLU A 216 26.71 44.80 19.39
C GLU A 216 27.75 43.69 19.11
N LEU A 217 27.30 42.44 19.04
CA LEU A 217 28.18 41.31 18.76
C LEU A 217 28.77 41.41 17.34
N ARG A 218 27.98 41.90 16.37
CA ARG A 218 28.47 42.10 15.00
C ARG A 218 29.61 43.12 14.96
N ALA A 219 29.46 44.26 15.62
CA ALA A 219 30.49 45.28 15.71
C ALA A 219 31.78 44.75 16.35
N ARG A 220 31.67 43.94 17.42
CA ARG A 220 32.83 43.28 18.06
C ARG A 220 33.55 42.32 17.12
N ILE A 221 32.81 41.54 16.34
CA ILE A 221 33.37 40.61 15.33
C ILE A 221 34.12 41.39 14.24
N ASP A 222 33.50 42.43 13.70
CA ASP A 222 34.08 43.23 12.62
C ASP A 222 35.36 43.94 13.10
N HIS A 223 35.35 44.51 14.30
CA HIS A 223 36.55 45.09 14.92
C HIS A 223 37.66 44.05 15.12
N ALA A 224 37.36 42.88 15.70
CA ALA A 224 38.36 41.83 15.94
C ALA A 224 38.99 41.30 14.65
N ASN A 225 38.20 41.21 13.57
CA ASN A 225 38.69 40.79 12.26
C ASN A 225 39.39 41.88 11.46
N GLY A 226 39.56 43.09 12.00
CA GLY A 226 40.17 44.21 11.27
C GLY A 226 39.30 44.75 10.13
N LEU A 227 38.00 44.45 10.14
CA LEU A 227 37.00 45.01 9.22
C LEU A 227 36.48 46.38 9.72
N GLY A 228 37.02 46.86 10.83
CA GLY A 228 36.73 48.16 11.42
C GLY A 228 37.53 49.30 10.80
N SER A 229 37.29 49.59 9.53
CA SER A 229 37.41 50.97 9.03
C SER A 229 36.19 51.26 8.16
N ILE A 230 35.17 51.86 8.79
CA ILE A 230 34.03 52.47 8.10
C ILE A 230 34.32 53.99 7.95
N TRP A 231 35.59 54.40 8.00
CA TRP A 231 36.05 55.78 7.79
C TRP A 231 37.31 55.85 6.91
N GLU A 232 37.52 54.91 5.99
CA GLU A 232 38.44 55.12 4.86
C GLU A 232 37.60 55.46 3.62
N GLU A 233 37.20 56.72 3.54
CA GLU A 233 36.95 57.39 2.26
C GLU A 233 38.31 57.77 1.66
N SER A 234 38.66 57.20 0.50
CA SER A 234 39.52 57.78 -0.55
C SER A 234 39.34 56.99 -1.85
#